data_AF-A0A2F0AF17-F1
#
_entry.id   AF-A0A2F0AF17-F1
#
_cell.length_a   1.000
_cell.length_b   1.000
_cell.length_c   1.000
_cell.angle_alpha   90.00
_cell.angle_beta   90.00
_cell.angle_gamma   90.00
#
_symmetry.space_group_name_H-M   'P 1'
#
loop_
_entity.id
_entity.type
_entity.pdbx_description
1 polymer ?
#
loop_
_entity_poly.entity_id
_entity_poly.type
_entity_poly.pdbx_seq_one_letter_code
_entity_poly.pdbx_strand_id
1 'polypeptide(L)'
;MYLDLVDEGYEDIKFVGVNGYAYIDNDYHCMICDTPNECSNCTEERILPWVQDVPAIIIEEFDNQLDCEENNLSWGVGEQIQWNLLDENQCIENGYTWFHGQCIEFIYGCLEDVDIWGNWDITLRDLVIINKEGYEVSRLNLTGNNPDPNSTCGENYQTIKDLIIGAR
;
A
#
# COMPACT_ATOMS: atom_id res chain seq x y z
N MET A 1 -10.80 1.17 -17.18
CA MET A 1 -10.90 -0.29 -16.89
C MET A 1 -12.04 -0.61 -15.96
N TYR A 2 -12.01 -0.20 -14.68
CA TYR A 2 -13.13 -0.51 -13.77
C TYR A 2 -14.47 0.02 -14.30
N LEU A 3 -14.51 1.29 -14.73
CA LEU A 3 -15.71 1.88 -15.33
C LEU A 3 -16.15 1.13 -16.60
N ASP A 4 -15.22 0.78 -17.47
CA ASP A 4 -15.50 -0.01 -18.68
C ASP A 4 -16.11 -1.39 -18.36
N LEU A 5 -15.65 -2.04 -17.29
CA LEU A 5 -16.21 -3.32 -16.82
C LEU A 5 -17.65 -3.13 -16.32
N VAL A 6 -17.91 -2.05 -15.58
CA VAL A 6 -19.26 -1.71 -15.12
C VAL A 6 -20.18 -1.41 -16.31
N ASP A 7 -19.72 -0.62 -17.28
CA ASP A 7 -20.47 -0.27 -18.49
C ASP A 7 -20.78 -1.51 -19.36
N GLU A 8 -19.93 -2.54 -19.31
CA GLU A 8 -20.13 -3.84 -19.97
C GLU A 8 -21.02 -4.81 -19.17
N GLY A 9 -21.45 -4.44 -17.96
CA GLY A 9 -22.37 -5.23 -17.12
C GLY A 9 -21.71 -6.12 -16.07
N TYR A 10 -20.42 -5.93 -15.78
CA TYR A 10 -19.70 -6.66 -14.73
C TYR A 10 -19.79 -5.92 -13.39
N GLU A 11 -20.79 -6.25 -12.56
CA GLU A 11 -21.07 -5.54 -11.29
C GLU A 11 -20.46 -6.19 -10.04
N ASP A 12 -20.03 -7.44 -10.14
CA ASP A 12 -19.45 -8.27 -9.07
C ASP A 12 -17.93 -8.15 -8.93
N ILE A 13 -17.28 -7.44 -9.85
CA ILE A 13 -15.85 -7.11 -9.75
C ILE A 13 -15.67 -5.89 -8.84
N LYS A 14 -14.70 -5.94 -7.93
CA LYS A 14 -14.26 -4.81 -7.09
C LYS A 14 -12.75 -4.67 -7.19
N PHE A 15 -12.27 -3.44 -7.29
CA PHE A 15 -10.84 -3.13 -7.26
C PHE A 15 -10.53 -2.49 -5.91
N VAL A 16 -9.47 -2.96 -5.26
CA VAL A 16 -8.95 -2.38 -4.03
C VAL A 16 -7.47 -2.10 -4.24
N GLY A 17 -7.05 -0.86 -4.01
CA GLY A 17 -5.64 -0.53 -3.91
C GLY A 17 -5.13 -0.82 -2.51
N VAL A 18 -3.95 -1.45 -2.38
CA VAL A 18 -3.25 -1.58 -1.09
C VAL A 18 -1.98 -0.77 -1.16
N ASN A 19 -1.78 0.13 -0.20
CA ASN A 19 -0.51 0.84 -0.05
C ASN A 19 0.29 0.24 1.11
N GLY A 20 1.57 -0.01 0.88
CA GLY A 20 2.44 -0.64 1.85
C GLY A 20 2.92 0.37 2.89
N TYR A 21 3.24 -0.11 4.09
CA TYR A 21 3.75 0.75 5.16
C TYR A 21 5.05 1.46 4.77
N ALA A 22 5.92 0.80 3.98
CA ALA A 22 7.14 1.40 3.45
C ALA A 22 6.92 2.64 2.55
N TYR A 23 5.67 2.90 2.15
CA TYR A 23 5.26 4.02 1.32
C TYR A 23 4.26 4.92 2.04
N ILE A 24 4.21 4.90 3.38
CA ILE A 24 3.27 5.71 4.17
C ILE A 24 3.53 7.21 4.03
N ASP A 25 4.80 7.58 3.84
CA ASP A 25 5.23 8.96 3.63
C ASP A 25 5.32 9.34 2.13
N ASN A 26 5.04 8.39 1.23
CA ASN A 26 5.04 8.67 -0.19
C ASN A 26 3.79 9.44 -0.56
N ASP A 27 4.01 10.53 -1.29
CA ASP A 27 2.93 11.32 -1.83
C ASP A 27 2.19 10.55 -2.94
N TYR A 28 0.99 10.06 -2.63
CA TYR A 28 0.10 9.37 -3.55
C TYR A 28 -0.87 10.32 -4.25
N HIS A 29 -0.75 11.63 -4.02
CA HIS A 29 -1.63 12.66 -4.51
C HIS A 29 -1.89 12.55 -6.02
N CYS A 30 -0.83 12.58 -6.83
CA CYS A 30 -0.96 12.44 -8.28
C CYS A 30 -1.29 11.02 -8.77
N MET A 31 -1.28 10.01 -7.88
CA MET A 31 -1.77 8.67 -8.22
C MET A 31 -3.30 8.62 -8.19
N ILE A 32 -3.90 9.20 -7.15
CA ILE A 32 -5.36 9.28 -6.98
C ILE A 32 -5.99 10.55 -7.59
N CYS A 33 -5.16 11.49 -8.05
CA CYS A 33 -5.60 12.75 -8.65
C CYS A 33 -6.51 13.59 -7.73
N ASP A 34 -6.31 13.61 -6.42
CA ASP A 34 -7.12 14.40 -5.46
C ASP A 34 -6.98 15.92 -5.64
N THR A 35 -5.88 16.42 -6.23
CA THR A 35 -5.81 17.77 -6.82
C THR A 35 -5.34 17.69 -8.27
N PRO A 36 -6.26 17.50 -9.24
CA PRO A 36 -5.92 17.31 -10.64
C PRO A 36 -5.11 18.46 -11.26
N ASN A 37 -5.27 19.68 -10.74
CA ASN A 37 -4.60 20.86 -11.25
C ASN A 37 -3.10 20.89 -10.90
N GLU A 38 -2.67 20.13 -9.90
CA GLU A 38 -1.26 20.03 -9.47
C GLU A 38 -0.52 18.87 -10.15
N CYS A 39 -1.24 18.02 -10.88
CA CYS A 39 -0.70 16.81 -11.51
C CYS A 39 -0.77 16.89 -13.04
N SER A 40 0.35 16.69 -13.71
CA SER A 40 0.44 16.81 -15.18
C SER A 40 -0.32 15.73 -15.96
N ASN A 41 -0.81 14.69 -15.28
CA ASN A 41 -1.40 13.48 -15.85
C ASN A 41 -2.85 13.24 -15.37
N CYS A 42 -3.47 14.23 -14.74
CA CYS A 42 -4.81 14.12 -14.17
C CYS A 42 -5.75 15.14 -14.81
N THR A 43 -6.98 14.71 -15.09
CA THR A 43 -8.06 15.60 -15.57
C THR A 43 -9.18 15.75 -14.55
N GLU A 44 -9.34 14.76 -13.67
CA GLU A 44 -10.36 14.71 -12.63
C GLU A 44 -9.91 13.84 -11.46
N GLU A 45 -10.57 14.00 -10.31
CA GLU A 45 -10.33 13.24 -9.09
C GLU A 45 -10.74 11.77 -9.25
N ARG A 46 -9.87 10.85 -8.81
CA ARG A 46 -10.15 9.41 -8.86
C ARG A 46 -10.46 8.93 -7.45
N ILE A 47 -11.73 8.64 -7.20
CA ILE A 47 -12.14 7.97 -5.95
C ILE A 47 -11.85 6.48 -6.10
N LEU A 48 -10.77 6.01 -5.49
CA LEU A 48 -10.40 4.60 -5.46
C LEU A 48 -10.73 4.00 -4.08
N PRO A 49 -11.34 2.81 -4.02
CA PRO A 49 -11.36 2.03 -2.80
C PRO A 49 -9.91 1.62 -2.51
N TRP A 50 -9.32 2.18 -1.46
CA TRP A 50 -7.97 1.83 -1.05
C TRP A 50 -7.95 1.48 0.43
N VAL A 51 -7.00 0.61 0.79
CA VAL A 51 -6.71 0.24 2.16
C VAL A 51 -5.22 0.48 2.40
N GLN A 52 -4.89 1.14 3.51
CA GLN A 52 -3.52 1.22 4.00
C GLN A 52 -3.22 -0.12 4.69
N ASP A 53 -2.07 -0.71 4.42
CA ASP A 53 -1.62 -1.82 5.25
C ASP A 53 -1.47 -1.34 6.70
N VAL A 54 -1.91 -2.15 7.67
CA VAL A 54 -1.86 -1.75 9.07
C VAL A 54 -0.43 -1.92 9.60
N PRO A 55 0.05 -1.03 10.48
CA PRO A 55 1.31 -1.27 11.17
C PRO A 55 1.21 -2.60 11.95
N ALA A 56 2.34 -3.27 12.09
CA ALA A 56 2.43 -4.46 12.94
C ALA A 56 1.89 -4.16 14.34
N ILE A 57 1.17 -5.12 14.93
CA ILE A 57 0.55 -4.91 16.23
C ILE A 57 1.65 -5.02 17.29
N ILE A 58 1.80 -3.97 18.10
CA ILE A 58 2.70 -4.03 19.25
C ILE A 58 2.10 -4.98 20.30
N ILE A 59 2.87 -6.01 20.63
CA ILE A 59 2.59 -6.96 21.69
C ILE A 59 3.27 -6.47 22.97
N GLU A 60 2.51 -5.80 23.83
CA GLU A 60 3.01 -5.24 25.11
C GLU A 60 3.46 -6.30 26.13
N GLU A 61 3.15 -7.58 25.90
CA GLU A 61 3.54 -8.69 26.78
C GLU A 61 5.06 -8.94 26.80
N PHE A 62 5.76 -8.61 25.71
CA PHE A 62 7.20 -8.84 25.56
C PHE A 62 7.94 -7.52 25.46
N ASP A 63 8.71 -7.19 26.50
CA ASP A 63 9.41 -5.92 26.65
C ASP A 63 10.87 -5.94 26.14
N ASN A 64 11.33 -7.10 25.65
CA ASN A 64 12.67 -7.27 25.12
C ASN A 64 12.70 -8.21 23.91
N GLN A 65 13.75 -8.03 23.09
CA GLN A 65 13.93 -8.76 21.83
C GLN A 65 14.04 -10.27 22.01
N LEU A 66 14.70 -10.74 23.07
CA LEU A 66 14.89 -12.17 23.31
C LEU A 66 13.55 -12.88 23.54
N ASP A 67 12.74 -12.35 24.45
CA ASP A 67 11.43 -12.93 24.76
C ASP A 67 10.48 -12.83 23.56
N CYS A 68 10.59 -11.76 22.77
CA CYS A 68 9.82 -11.58 21.54
C CYS A 68 10.13 -12.66 20.49
N GLU A 69 11.42 -12.85 20.17
CA GLU A 69 11.87 -13.81 19.16
C GLU A 69 11.64 -15.25 19.61
N GLU A 70 11.74 -15.54 20.91
CA GLU A 70 11.41 -16.87 21.48
C GLU A 70 9.92 -17.24 21.31
N ASN A 71 9.05 -16.25 21.11
CA ASN A 71 7.61 -16.44 20.87
C ASN A 71 7.19 -16.37 19.38
N ASN A 72 8.15 -16.43 18.46
CA ASN A 72 7.94 -16.30 16.99
C ASN A 72 7.33 -14.95 16.58
N LEU A 73 7.63 -13.89 17.32
CA LEU A 73 7.27 -12.52 16.98
C LEU A 73 8.51 -11.77 16.48
N SER A 74 8.29 -10.63 15.83
CA SER A 74 9.35 -9.80 15.24
C SER A 74 9.69 -8.64 16.17
N TRP A 75 10.96 -8.31 16.38
CA TRP A 75 11.35 -7.10 17.09
C TRP A 75 11.63 -5.98 16.09
N GLY A 76 10.89 -4.88 16.16
CA GLY A 76 10.99 -3.82 15.18
C GLY A 76 10.26 -2.54 15.57
N VAL A 77 10.09 -1.63 14.61
CA VAL A 77 9.33 -0.39 14.78
C VAL A 77 7.84 -0.70 14.64
N GLY A 78 7.07 -0.56 15.71
CA GLY A 78 5.61 -0.79 15.69
C GLY A 78 4.78 0.48 15.54
N GLU A 79 5.33 1.63 15.94
CA GLU A 79 4.64 2.91 15.85
C GLU A 79 5.61 4.03 15.46
N GLN A 80 5.10 4.99 14.70
CA GLN A 80 5.78 6.22 14.37
C GLN A 80 4.97 7.40 14.90
N ILE A 81 5.59 8.23 15.73
CA ILE A 81 4.97 9.44 16.28
C ILE A 81 5.58 10.65 15.59
N GLN A 82 4.71 11.44 14.96
CA GLN A 82 5.11 12.68 14.31
C GLN A 82 4.96 13.88 15.25
N TRP A 83 6.09 14.51 15.58
CA TRP A 83 6.16 15.67 16.45
C TRP A 83 6.15 16.98 15.67
N ASN A 84 4.95 17.49 15.38
CA ASN A 84 4.73 18.67 14.54
C ASN A 84 5.17 20.01 15.15
N LEU A 85 5.53 20.03 16.44
CA LEU A 85 5.87 21.26 17.17
C LEU A 85 7.35 21.36 17.53
N LEU A 86 8.15 20.36 17.18
CA LEU A 86 9.60 20.35 17.43
C LEU A 86 10.33 20.86 16.20
N ASP A 87 11.32 21.72 16.42
CA ASP A 87 12.31 22.06 15.38
C ASP A 87 13.41 20.98 15.29
N GLU A 88 14.28 21.09 14.28
CA GLU A 88 15.36 20.13 14.03
C GLU A 88 16.29 19.92 15.23
N ASN A 89 16.67 21.00 15.92
CA ASN A 89 17.57 20.89 17.06
C ASN A 89 16.88 20.21 18.23
N GLN A 90 15.65 20.60 18.53
CA GLN A 90 14.85 19.96 19.57
C GLN A 90 14.59 18.49 19.26
N CYS A 91 14.36 18.14 18.00
CA CYS A 91 14.15 16.77 17.56
C CYS A 91 15.36 15.89 17.88
N ILE A 92 16.54 16.32 17.46
CA ILE A 92 17.79 15.58 17.65
C ILE A 92 18.17 15.52 19.14
N GLU A 93 17.93 16.60 19.90
CA GLU A 93 18.17 16.62 21.36
C GLU A 93 17.31 15.61 22.12
N ASN A 94 16.08 15.36 21.65
CA ASN A 94 15.21 14.31 22.22
C ASN A 94 15.56 12.90 21.73
N GLY A 95 16.57 12.75 20.87
CA GLY A 95 16.97 11.45 20.32
C GLY A 95 16.07 10.94 19.18
N TYR A 96 15.24 11.81 18.63
CA TYR A 96 14.35 11.51 17.50
C TYR A 96 15.05 11.75 16.16
N THR A 97 14.42 11.30 15.07
CA THR A 97 14.96 11.46 13.71
C THR A 97 14.31 12.65 13.03
N TRP A 98 15.13 13.57 12.53
CA TRP A 98 14.66 14.66 11.66
C TRP A 98 14.66 14.21 10.20
N PHE A 99 13.49 14.22 9.56
CA PHE A 99 13.32 13.80 8.18
C PHE A 99 12.36 14.75 7.45
N HIS A 100 12.81 15.32 6.32
CA HIS A 100 12.00 16.19 5.44
C HIS A 100 11.21 17.31 6.15
N GLY A 101 11.79 17.93 7.19
CA GLY A 101 11.13 19.01 7.93
C GLY A 101 10.15 18.55 9.00
N GLN A 102 10.12 17.25 9.30
CA GLN A 102 9.33 16.64 10.34
C GLN A 102 10.23 15.95 11.35
N CYS A 103 9.80 15.95 12.62
CA CYS A 103 10.44 15.20 13.67
C CYS A 103 9.68 13.89 13.90
N ILE A 104 10.39 12.77 13.81
CA ILE A 104 9.81 11.42 13.88
C ILE A 104 10.45 10.65 15.03
N GLU A 105 9.61 10.17 15.93
CA GLU A 105 9.97 9.21 16.97
C GLU A 105 9.56 7.80 16.52
N PHE A 106 10.52 6.86 16.56
CA PHE A 106 10.29 5.46 16.26
C PHE A 106 10.14 4.68 17.57
N ILE A 107 8.98 4.07 17.77
CA ILE A 107 8.71 3.22 18.93
C ILE A 107 9.02 1.78 18.55
N TYR A 108 10.06 1.23 19.19
CA TYR A 108 10.43 -0.17 19.05
C TYR A 108 9.67 -1.04 20.05
N GLY A 109 9.26 -2.21 19.61
CA GLY A 109 8.60 -3.19 20.48
C GLY A 109 8.58 -4.58 19.86
N CYS A 110 7.96 -5.50 20.59
CA CYS A 110 7.63 -6.80 20.04
C CYS A 110 6.40 -6.68 19.15
N LEU A 111 6.47 -7.24 17.95
CA LEU A 111 5.51 -7.04 16.88
C LEU A 111 4.91 -8.36 16.44
N GLU A 112 3.59 -8.39 16.37
CA GLU A 112 2.89 -9.33 15.50
C GLU A 112 2.77 -8.68 14.13
N ASP A 113 3.53 -9.21 13.16
CA ASP A 113 3.53 -8.71 11.80
C ASP A 113 2.14 -8.89 11.17
N VAL A 114 1.42 -7.78 11.01
CA VAL A 114 0.21 -7.70 10.20
C VAL A 114 0.59 -7.10 8.86
N ASP A 115 1.46 -7.81 8.15
CA ASP A 115 2.03 -7.37 6.89
C ASP A 115 1.25 -8.03 5.74
N ILE A 116 0.19 -7.40 5.23
CA ILE A 116 -0.54 -7.96 4.07
C ILE A 116 0.42 -8.07 2.89
N TRP A 117 1.33 -7.09 2.72
CA TRP A 117 2.33 -7.12 1.67
C TRP A 117 3.25 -8.34 1.78
N GLY A 118 3.83 -8.60 2.94
CA GLY A 118 4.68 -9.76 3.20
C GLY A 118 3.91 -11.09 3.19
N ASN A 119 2.72 -11.13 3.79
CA ASN A 119 1.89 -12.33 3.83
C ASN A 119 1.46 -12.78 2.43
N TRP A 120 1.19 -11.83 1.54
CA TRP A 120 0.79 -12.11 0.17
C TRP A 120 1.98 -12.05 -0.80
N ASP A 121 3.22 -11.94 -0.31
CA ASP A 121 4.45 -11.81 -1.12
C ASP A 121 4.27 -10.77 -2.26
N ILE A 122 3.67 -9.63 -1.93
CA ILE A 122 3.33 -8.55 -2.86
C ILE A 122 4.61 -7.84 -3.25
N THR A 123 4.91 -7.82 -4.55
CA THR A 123 5.94 -6.96 -5.10
C THR A 123 5.33 -5.64 -5.57
N LEU A 124 6.18 -4.62 -5.72
CA LEU A 124 5.73 -3.30 -6.18
C LEU A 124 4.98 -3.44 -7.53
N ARG A 125 3.76 -2.90 -7.55
CA ARG A 125 2.85 -2.88 -8.71
C ARG A 125 2.29 -4.25 -9.10
N ASP A 126 2.16 -5.18 -8.18
CA ASP A 126 1.39 -6.40 -8.46
C ASP A 126 -0.11 -6.12 -8.51
N LEU A 127 -0.78 -6.73 -9.48
CA LEU A 127 -2.22 -6.93 -9.54
C LEU A 127 -2.50 -8.38 -9.13
N VAL A 128 -3.13 -8.55 -7.98
CA VAL A 128 -3.57 -9.86 -7.48
C VAL A 128 -5.08 -9.99 -7.71
N ILE A 129 -5.50 -11.12 -8.26
CA ILE A 129 -6.90 -11.45 -8.51
C ILE A 129 -7.29 -12.59 -7.56
N ILE A 130 -8.31 -12.33 -6.75
CA ILE A 130 -8.86 -13.29 -5.79
C ILE A 130 -10.29 -13.66 -6.15
N ASN A 131 -10.70 -14.89 -5.84
CA ASN A 131 -12.10 -15.29 -5.95
C ASN A 131 -12.92 -14.85 -4.73
N LYS A 132 -14.23 -15.11 -4.75
CA LYS A 132 -15.16 -14.72 -3.67
C LYS A 132 -14.88 -15.41 -2.32
N GLU A 133 -14.18 -16.54 -2.33
CA GLU A 133 -13.72 -17.23 -1.12
C GLU A 133 -12.39 -16.68 -0.56
N GLY A 134 -11.76 -15.73 -1.26
CA GLY A 134 -10.49 -15.10 -0.85
C GLY A 134 -9.25 -15.87 -1.31
N TYR A 135 -9.36 -16.82 -2.22
CA TYR A 135 -8.21 -17.53 -2.79
C TYR A 135 -7.64 -16.79 -3.99
N GLU A 136 -6.32 -16.68 -4.07
CA GLU A 136 -5.61 -16.15 -5.25
C GLU A 136 -5.86 -17.05 -6.48
N VAL A 137 -6.33 -16.42 -7.55
CA VAL A 137 -6.58 -17.05 -8.86
C VAL A 137 -5.47 -16.71 -9.85
N SER A 138 -4.96 -15.47 -9.79
CA SER A 138 -3.91 -15.00 -10.69
C SER A 138 -3.17 -13.79 -10.11
N ARG A 139 -1.96 -13.56 -10.60
CA ARG A 139 -1.12 -12.42 -10.26
C ARG A 139 -0.35 -11.94 -11.46
N LEU A 140 -0.22 -10.62 -11.59
CA LEU A 140 0.51 -9.97 -12.67
C LEU A 140 1.29 -8.76 -12.16
N ASN A 141 2.57 -8.67 -12.49
CA ASN A 141 3.34 -7.46 -12.21
C ASN A 141 3.08 -6.39 -13.29
N LEU A 142 2.53 -5.24 -12.89
CA LEU A 142 2.15 -4.15 -13.80
C LEU A 142 3.34 -3.32 -14.29
N THR A 143 4.55 -3.51 -13.78
CA THR A 143 5.76 -2.86 -14.32
C THR A 143 6.01 -3.30 -15.76
N GLY A 144 5.87 -4.59 -16.05
CA GLY A 144 5.95 -5.14 -17.41
C GLY A 144 4.62 -5.09 -18.17
N ASN A 145 3.50 -4.93 -17.46
CA ASN A 145 2.16 -5.03 -18.00
C ASN A 145 1.35 -3.76 -17.71
N ASN A 146 1.80 -2.63 -18.24
CA ASN A 146 1.15 -1.33 -18.04
C ASN A 146 -0.32 -1.39 -18.53
N PRO A 147 -1.33 -1.18 -17.66
CA PRO A 147 -2.74 -1.19 -18.01
C PRO A 147 -3.23 0.16 -18.56
N ASP A 148 -2.35 1.02 -19.07
CA ASP A 148 -2.75 2.22 -19.83
C ASP A 148 -3.27 1.80 -21.22
N PRO A 149 -4.51 2.13 -21.60
CA PRO A 149 -5.07 1.78 -22.91
C PRO A 149 -4.30 2.40 -24.09
N ASN A 150 -3.50 3.43 -23.86
CA ASN A 150 -2.65 4.06 -24.89
C ASN A 150 -1.23 3.46 -24.92
N SER A 151 -0.85 2.66 -23.93
CA SER A 151 0.42 1.92 -23.92
C SER A 151 0.27 0.63 -24.72
N THR A 152 1.32 0.24 -25.44
CA THR A 152 1.37 -1.05 -26.17
C THR A 152 0.15 -1.28 -27.07
N CYS A 153 -0.37 -0.21 -27.69
CA CYS A 153 -1.59 -0.24 -28.51
C CYS A 153 -2.83 -0.85 -27.80
N GLY A 154 -2.88 -0.81 -26.46
CA GLY A 154 -3.97 -1.38 -25.67
C GLY A 154 -3.91 -2.90 -25.47
N GLU A 155 -2.87 -3.59 -25.92
CA GLU A 155 -2.77 -5.06 -25.81
C GLU A 155 -2.74 -5.53 -24.34
N ASN A 156 -1.92 -4.88 -23.51
CA ASN A 156 -1.86 -5.15 -22.07
C ASN A 156 -3.19 -4.85 -21.39
N TYR A 157 -3.83 -3.74 -21.76
CA TYR A 157 -5.14 -3.35 -21.24
C TYR A 157 -6.17 -4.45 -21.47
N GLN A 158 -6.28 -4.92 -22.71
CA GLN A 158 -7.25 -5.95 -23.07
C GLN A 158 -6.92 -7.29 -22.41
N THR A 159 -5.64 -7.67 -22.38
CA THR A 159 -5.18 -8.92 -21.76
C THR A 159 -5.50 -8.97 -20.27
N ILE A 160 -5.24 -7.87 -19.54
CA ILE A 160 -5.55 -7.76 -18.11
C ILE A 160 -7.07 -7.79 -17.90
N LYS A 161 -7.84 -7.09 -18.73
CA LYS A 161 -9.29 -7.09 -18.67
C LYS A 161 -9.88 -8.49 -18.86
N ASP A 162 -9.40 -9.22 -19.86
CA ASP A 162 -9.80 -10.59 -20.15
C ASP A 162 -9.43 -11.55 -18.99
N LEU A 163 -8.25 -11.35 -18.38
CA LEU A 163 -7.82 -12.09 -17.18
C LEU A 163 -8.79 -11.90 -16.02
N ILE A 164 -9.19 -10.66 -15.74
CA ILE A 164 -10.14 -10.31 -14.67
C ILE A 164 -11.51 -10.93 -14.95
N ILE A 165 -12.01 -10.82 -16.18
CA ILE A 165 -13.31 -11.38 -16.58
C ILE A 165 -13.28 -12.90 -16.46
N GLY A 166 -12.19 -13.55 -16.87
CA GLY A 166 -12.03 -15.00 -16.82
C GLY A 166 -11.86 -15.58 -15.41
N ALA A 167 -11.51 -14.75 -14.42
CA ALA A 167 -11.36 -15.14 -13.03
C ALA A 167 -12.67 -15.06 -12.22
N ARG A 168 -13.75 -14.53 -12.81
CA ARG A 168 -15.10 -14.52 -12.22
C ARG A 168 -15.71 -15.91 -12.17
#